data_AF-A0A4P7W284-F1
#
_entry.id   AF-A0A4P7W284-F1
#
_cell.length_a   1.000
_cell.length_b   1.000
_cell.length_c   1.000
_cell.angle_alpha   90.00
_cell.angle_beta   90.00
_cell.angle_gamma   90.00
#
_symmetry.space_group_name_H-M   'P 1'
#
loop_
_entity.id
_entity.type
_entity.pdbx_description
1 polymer ?
#
loop_
_entity_poly.entity_id
_entity_poly.type
_entity_poly.pdbx_seq_one_letter_code
_entity_poly.pdbx_strand_id
1 'polypeptide(L)'
;MNIDTISRLRALLAAYYAGETSESDERELHRLLGDASLPDEFEADRRMISAMSLFAPSDGFEKRLSDKIDQMATDETGRRNRSGRFNITLLLRVAASLVVAVGVGATLFFHRPQSGSDLTPEEAYLQTEFALAVFADALNKGCDGIRLAEGSADDGVQKALASIGIIVDGSGIVENDKTI
;
A
#
# COMPACT_ATOMS: atom_id res chain seq x y z
N MET A 1 -41.30 -38.97 -19.51
CA MET A 1 -40.61 -37.97 -20.36
C MET A 1 -40.48 -38.50 -21.80
N ASN A 2 -40.69 -37.68 -22.82
CA ASN A 2 -40.61 -38.10 -24.23
C ASN A 2 -39.16 -38.01 -24.76
N ILE A 3 -38.82 -38.75 -25.83
CA ILE A 3 -37.48 -38.76 -26.45
C ILE A 3 -37.04 -37.36 -26.90
N ASP A 4 -37.96 -36.58 -27.48
CA ASP A 4 -37.67 -35.20 -27.92
C ASP A 4 -37.29 -34.30 -26.74
N THR A 5 -37.95 -34.51 -25.59
CA THR A 5 -37.69 -33.77 -24.36
C THR A 5 -36.31 -34.11 -23.78
N ILE A 6 -35.90 -35.38 -23.85
CA ILE A 6 -34.56 -35.82 -23.41
C ILE A 6 -33.47 -35.22 -24.30
N SER A 7 -33.69 -35.21 -25.62
CA SER A 7 -32.77 -34.57 -26.57
C SER A 7 -32.65 -33.07 -26.32
N ARG A 8 -33.78 -32.38 -26.05
CA ARG A 8 -33.80 -30.97 -25.68
C ARG A 8 -33.06 -30.71 -24.36
N LEU A 9 -33.28 -31.55 -23.35
CA LEU A 9 -32.58 -31.45 -22.06
C LEU A 9 -31.07 -31.60 -22.23
N ARG A 10 -30.61 -32.56 -23.04
CA ARG A 10 -29.18 -32.74 -23.34
C ARG A 10 -28.58 -31.54 -24.04
N ALA A 11 -29.28 -30.97 -25.02
CA ALA A 11 -28.82 -29.77 -25.71
C ALA A 11 -28.73 -28.57 -24.74
N LEU A 12 -29.71 -28.42 -23.84
CA LEU A 12 -29.71 -27.37 -22.83
C LEU A 12 -28.58 -27.54 -21.80
N LEU A 13 -28.33 -28.76 -21.32
CA LEU A 13 -27.22 -29.04 -20.42
C LEU A 13 -25.87 -28.74 -21.09
N ALA A 14 -25.70 -29.11 -22.37
CA ALA A 14 -24.49 -28.79 -23.10
C ALA A 14 -24.27 -27.28 -23.23
N ALA A 15 -25.31 -26.51 -23.55
CA ALA A 15 -25.25 -25.05 -23.62
C ALA A 15 -24.99 -24.42 -22.23
N TYR A 16 -25.60 -24.96 -21.17
CA TYR A 16 -25.40 -24.52 -19.79
C TYR A 16 -23.95 -24.70 -19.36
N TYR A 17 -23.35 -25.86 -19.67
CA TYR A 17 -21.93 -26.11 -19.40
C TYR A 17 -20.99 -25.26 -20.24
N ALA A 18 -21.41 -24.85 -21.43
CA ALA A 18 -20.67 -23.90 -22.26
C ALA A 18 -20.83 -22.44 -21.79
N GLY A 19 -21.79 -22.15 -20.90
CA GLY A 19 -22.12 -20.79 -20.46
C GLY A 19 -22.85 -19.97 -21.53
N GLU A 20 -23.54 -20.63 -22.47
CA GLU A 20 -24.24 -20.00 -23.59
C GLU A 20 -25.77 -19.92 -23.38
N THR A 21 -26.24 -20.15 -22.16
CA THR A 21 -27.68 -20.13 -21.83
C THR A 21 -28.22 -18.73 -21.57
N SER A 22 -29.46 -18.50 -22.00
CA SER A 22 -30.25 -17.33 -21.58
C SER A 22 -31.08 -17.64 -20.33
N GLU A 23 -31.60 -16.60 -19.66
CA GLU A 23 -32.52 -16.76 -18.51
C GLU A 23 -33.77 -17.58 -18.87
N SER A 24 -34.28 -17.46 -20.11
CA SER A 24 -35.37 -18.31 -20.59
C SER A 24 -34.96 -19.77 -20.71
N ASP A 25 -33.75 -20.05 -21.17
CA ASP A 25 -33.24 -21.43 -21.29
C ASP A 25 -33.05 -22.04 -19.90
N GLU A 26 -32.47 -21.30 -18.95
CA GLU A 26 -32.27 -21.81 -17.59
C GLU A 26 -33.58 -22.11 -16.87
N ARG A 27 -34.62 -21.28 -17.06
CA ARG A 27 -35.98 -21.59 -16.57
C ARG A 27 -36.53 -22.88 -17.19
N GLU A 28 -36.31 -23.09 -18.49
CA GLU A 28 -36.69 -24.33 -19.16
C GLU A 28 -35.91 -25.54 -18.61
N LEU A 29 -34.60 -25.39 -18.40
CA LEU A 29 -33.72 -26.41 -17.81
C LEU A 29 -34.22 -26.84 -16.43
N HIS A 30 -34.48 -25.87 -15.55
CA HIS A 30 -34.99 -26.14 -14.21
C HIS A 30 -36.37 -26.83 -14.24
N ARG A 31 -37.24 -26.44 -15.18
CA ARG A 31 -38.54 -27.10 -15.36
C ARG A 31 -38.39 -28.55 -15.79
N LEU A 32 -37.48 -28.84 -16.73
CA LEU A 32 -37.23 -30.19 -17.23
C LEU A 32 -36.54 -31.09 -16.19
N LEU A 33 -35.60 -30.54 -15.41
CA LEU A 33 -34.95 -31.26 -14.30
C LEU A 33 -35.89 -31.51 -13.10
N GLY A 34 -37.01 -30.77 -13.01
CA GLY A 34 -38.03 -30.96 -11.98
C GLY A 34 -39.10 -32.01 -12.30
N ASP A 35 -39.08 -32.61 -13.50
CA ASP A 35 -40.04 -33.64 -13.90
C ASP A 35 -39.78 -34.94 -13.11
N ALA A 36 -40.83 -35.52 -12.53
CA ALA A 36 -40.75 -36.77 -11.77
C ALA A 36 -40.38 -37.99 -12.64
N SER A 37 -40.47 -37.86 -13.97
CA SER A 37 -40.12 -38.89 -14.94
C SER A 37 -38.72 -38.74 -15.54
N LEU A 38 -37.81 -38.05 -14.84
CA LEU A 38 -36.42 -37.82 -15.24
C LEU A 38 -35.60 -39.13 -15.22
N PRO A 39 -34.87 -39.44 -16.30
CA PRO A 39 -33.94 -40.57 -16.32
C PRO A 39 -32.80 -40.44 -15.29
N ASP A 40 -32.37 -41.56 -14.70
CA ASP A 40 -31.32 -41.62 -13.67
C ASP A 40 -29.98 -40.99 -14.10
N GLU A 41 -29.70 -40.92 -15.39
CA GLU A 41 -28.48 -40.30 -15.94
C GLU A 41 -28.38 -38.79 -15.66
N PHE A 42 -29.51 -38.10 -15.45
CA PHE A 42 -29.55 -36.66 -15.17
C PHE A 42 -29.73 -36.32 -13.68
N GLU A 43 -29.80 -37.33 -12.80
CA GLU A 43 -29.95 -37.12 -11.35
C GLU A 43 -28.75 -36.37 -10.75
N ALA A 44 -27.55 -36.60 -11.28
CA ALA A 44 -26.35 -35.87 -10.86
C ALA A 44 -26.44 -34.38 -11.23
N ASP A 45 -26.84 -34.08 -12.47
CA ASP A 45 -27.04 -32.70 -12.94
C ASP A 45 -28.13 -31.99 -12.14
N ARG A 46 -29.26 -32.68 -11.86
CA ARG A 46 -30.35 -32.17 -11.02
C ARG A 46 -29.86 -31.76 -9.64
N ARG A 47 -29.08 -32.61 -8.97
CA ARG A 47 -28.54 -32.32 -7.63
C ARG A 47 -27.59 -31.14 -7.64
N MET A 48 -26.69 -31.08 -8.62
CA MET A 48 -25.73 -29.99 -8.71
C MET A 48 -26.42 -28.65 -8.98
N ILE A 49 -27.28 -28.60 -10.00
CA ILE A 49 -27.95 -27.36 -10.42
C ILE A 49 -28.92 -26.86 -9.34
N SER A 50 -29.64 -27.77 -8.66
CA SER A 50 -30.50 -27.40 -7.53
C SER A 50 -29.72 -26.94 -6.29
N ALA A 51 -28.52 -27.45 -6.06
CA ALA A 51 -27.66 -26.95 -4.99
C ALA A 51 -27.15 -25.53 -5.28
N MET A 52 -26.88 -25.21 -6.55
CA MET A 52 -26.44 -23.88 -6.98
C MET A 52 -27.56 -22.83 -6.89
N SER A 53 -28.80 -23.19 -7.20
CA SER A 53 -29.93 -22.26 -7.12
C SER A 53 -30.26 -21.80 -5.69
N LEU A 54 -29.76 -22.50 -4.67
CA LEU A 54 -29.84 -22.05 -3.27
C LEU A 54 -28.95 -20.82 -2.99
N PHE A 55 -27.93 -20.61 -3.81
CA PHE A 55 -27.00 -19.48 -3.71
C PHE A 55 -27.37 -18.42 -4.72
N ALA A 56 -28.50 -17.75 -4.49
CA ALA A 56 -28.83 -16.55 -5.25
C ALA A 56 -27.79 -15.45 -4.94
N PRO A 57 -27.20 -14.81 -5.97
CA PRO A 57 -26.35 -13.65 -5.75
C PRO A 57 -27.13 -12.55 -5.02
N SER A 58 -26.48 -11.83 -4.10
CA SER A 58 -27.10 -10.67 -3.44
C SER A 58 -27.53 -9.63 -4.48
N ASP A 59 -28.60 -8.89 -4.20
CA ASP A 59 -29.02 -7.76 -5.04
C ASP A 59 -27.85 -6.83 -5.37
N GLY A 60 -27.72 -6.48 -6.65
CA GLY A 60 -26.64 -5.62 -7.14
C GLY A 60 -25.26 -6.28 -7.23
N PHE A 61 -25.14 -7.60 -7.05
CA PHE A 61 -23.90 -8.35 -7.26
C PHE A 61 -23.34 -8.15 -8.67
N GLU A 62 -24.18 -8.24 -9.69
CA GLU A 62 -23.78 -8.05 -11.08
C GLU A 62 -23.16 -6.67 -11.32
N LYS A 63 -23.83 -5.61 -10.84
CA LYS A 63 -23.31 -4.25 -10.93
C LYS A 63 -21.96 -4.11 -10.21
N ARG A 64 -21.85 -4.63 -8.99
CA ARG A 64 -20.58 -4.59 -8.22
C ARG A 64 -19.46 -5.37 -8.92
N LEU A 65 -19.80 -6.48 -9.57
CA LEU A 65 -18.86 -7.29 -10.33
C LEU A 65 -18.39 -6.55 -11.59
N SER A 66 -19.31 -5.97 -12.36
CA SER A 66 -19.00 -5.12 -13.52
C SER A 66 -18.13 -3.93 -13.12
N ASP A 67 -18.52 -3.20 -12.07
CA ASP A 67 -17.74 -2.07 -11.53
C ASP A 67 -16.33 -2.52 -11.14
N LYS A 68 -16.18 -3.74 -10.61
CA LYS A 68 -14.87 -4.29 -10.23
C LYS A 68 -14.03 -4.69 -11.43
N ILE A 69 -14.64 -5.24 -12.47
CA ILE A 69 -13.97 -5.58 -13.74
C ILE A 69 -13.48 -4.30 -14.41
N ASP A 70 -14.32 -3.26 -14.48
CA ASP A 70 -13.97 -1.97 -15.06
C ASP A 70 -12.86 -1.28 -14.27
N GLN A 71 -12.91 -1.33 -12.93
CA GLN A 71 -11.82 -0.88 -12.07
C GLN A 71 -10.52 -1.64 -12.36
N MET A 72 -10.58 -2.96 -12.51
CA MET A 72 -9.40 -3.79 -12.77
C MET A 72 -8.79 -3.48 -14.15
N ALA A 73 -9.61 -3.33 -15.19
CA ALA A 73 -9.16 -2.89 -16.52
C ALA A 73 -8.53 -1.49 -16.49
N THR A 74 -9.10 -0.59 -15.70
CA THR A 74 -8.58 0.77 -15.50
C THR A 74 -7.28 0.78 -14.68
N ASP A 75 -7.15 -0.10 -13.70
CA ASP A 75 -5.95 -0.25 -12.89
C ASP A 75 -4.81 -0.94 -13.64
N GLU A 76 -5.11 -1.84 -14.58
CA GLU A 76 -4.11 -2.45 -15.46
C GLU A 76 -3.53 -1.43 -16.46
N THR A 77 -4.40 -0.62 -17.07
CA THR A 77 -3.98 0.50 -17.94
C THR A 77 -3.30 1.62 -17.13
N GLY A 78 -3.79 1.89 -15.92
CA GLY A 78 -3.23 2.83 -14.96
C GLY A 78 -1.87 2.40 -14.39
N ARG A 79 -1.63 1.12 -14.11
CA ARG A 79 -0.32 0.58 -13.67
C ARG A 79 0.73 0.72 -14.75
N ARG A 80 0.35 0.58 -16.02
CA ARG A 80 1.24 0.80 -17.17
C ARG A 80 1.72 2.25 -17.26
N ASN A 81 0.87 3.23 -16.92
CA ASN A 81 1.22 4.65 -16.87
C ASN A 81 1.78 5.14 -15.51
N ARG A 82 1.48 4.47 -14.40
CA ARG A 82 1.97 4.81 -13.04
C ARG A 82 3.37 4.23 -12.74
N SER A 83 3.96 3.55 -13.73
CA SER A 83 5.41 3.30 -13.86
C SER A 83 6.27 4.59 -13.83
N GLY A 84 5.65 5.78 -13.76
CA GLY A 84 6.31 7.05 -13.45
C GLY A 84 6.64 7.28 -11.97
N ARG A 85 6.35 6.35 -11.05
CA ARG A 85 6.94 6.42 -9.70
C ARG A 85 8.39 5.98 -9.82
N PHE A 86 9.29 6.94 -10.05
CA PHE A 86 10.73 6.76 -9.93
C PHE A 86 11.01 5.82 -8.76
N ASN A 87 11.69 4.70 -9.04
CA ASN A 87 12.03 3.70 -8.05
C ASN A 87 13.01 4.35 -7.05
N ILE A 88 12.50 5.04 -6.03
CA ILE A 88 13.28 5.60 -4.93
C ILE A 88 14.12 4.49 -4.28
N THR A 89 13.59 3.26 -4.27
CA THR A 89 14.30 2.05 -3.86
C THR A 89 15.50 1.71 -4.74
N LEU A 90 15.48 2.03 -6.04
CA LEU A 90 16.59 1.83 -6.96
C LEU A 90 17.67 2.92 -6.79
N LEU A 91 17.26 4.17 -6.58
CA LEU A 91 18.18 5.27 -6.24
C LEU A 91 18.86 5.06 -4.88
N LEU A 92 18.12 4.56 -3.88
CA LEU A 92 18.67 4.20 -2.56
C LEU A 92 19.75 3.12 -2.64
N ARG A 93 19.63 2.15 -3.55
CA ARG A 93 20.64 1.09 -3.71
C ARG A 93 21.95 1.62 -4.28
N VAL A 94 21.87 2.54 -5.24
CA VAL A 94 23.05 3.22 -5.81
C VAL A 94 23.69 4.14 -4.77
N ALA A 95 22.87 4.89 -4.02
CA ALA A 95 23.36 5.73 -2.93
C ALA A 95 24.06 4.90 -1.84
N ALA A 96 23.48 3.76 -1.43
CA ALA A 96 24.09 2.87 -0.45
C ALA A 96 25.43 2.29 -0.92
N SER A 97 25.54 1.86 -2.18
CA SER A 97 26.83 1.36 -2.69
C SER A 97 27.87 2.48 -2.79
N LEU A 98 27.45 3.70 -3.14
CA LEU A 98 28.33 4.86 -3.20
C LEU A 98 28.81 5.28 -1.80
N VAL A 99 27.93 5.29 -0.79
CA VAL A 99 28.30 5.58 0.60
C VAL A 99 29.28 4.54 1.14
N VAL A 100 29.08 3.26 0.85
CA VAL A 100 30.04 2.20 1.25
C VAL A 100 31.37 2.36 0.51
N ALA A 101 31.37 2.61 -0.81
CA ALA A 101 32.59 2.79 -1.58
C ALA A 101 33.39 4.04 -1.15
N VAL A 102 32.70 5.15 -0.91
CA VAL A 102 33.30 6.39 -0.40
C VAL A 102 33.74 6.21 1.04
N GLY A 103 32.95 5.55 1.89
CA GLY A 103 33.30 5.26 3.28
C GLY A 103 34.56 4.41 3.40
N VAL A 104 34.64 3.29 2.66
CA VAL A 104 35.82 2.42 2.63
C VAL A 104 37.01 3.14 2.00
N GLY A 105 36.81 3.84 0.89
CA GLY A 105 37.86 4.59 0.20
C GLY A 105 38.43 5.73 1.04
N ALA A 106 37.57 6.53 1.68
CA ALA A 106 37.97 7.58 2.60
C ALA A 106 38.63 7.00 3.85
N THR A 107 38.13 5.89 4.39
CA THR A 107 38.80 5.21 5.49
C THR A 107 40.21 4.82 5.07
N LEU A 108 40.41 4.09 3.98
CA LEU A 108 41.76 3.71 3.53
C LEU A 108 42.65 4.91 3.17
N PHE A 109 42.09 5.99 2.64
CA PHE A 109 42.83 7.19 2.23
C PHE A 109 43.24 8.07 3.43
N PHE A 110 42.37 8.22 4.43
CA PHE A 110 42.64 8.99 5.65
C PHE A 110 43.21 8.14 6.79
N HIS A 111 43.16 6.81 6.69
CA HIS A 111 43.81 5.89 7.61
C HIS A 111 45.32 5.95 7.37
N ARG A 112 45.95 6.94 8.00
CA ARG A 112 47.38 6.87 8.26
C ARG A 112 47.60 5.66 9.16
N PRO A 113 48.41 4.67 8.75
CA PRO A 113 48.76 3.59 9.65
C PRO A 113 49.38 4.25 10.87
N GLN A 114 48.74 4.07 12.02
CA GLN A 114 49.29 4.51 13.29
C GLN A 114 50.45 3.55 13.58
N SER A 115 51.62 3.88 13.02
CA SER A 115 52.89 3.40 13.55
C SER A 115 52.88 3.69 15.05
N GLY A 116 53.33 2.72 15.86
CA GLY A 116 53.23 2.73 17.31
C GLY A 116 53.53 4.09 17.94
N SER A 117 52.82 4.41 19.02
CA SER A 117 52.88 5.71 19.67
C SER A 117 54.30 6.05 20.14
N ASP A 118 55.03 6.82 19.33
CA ASP A 118 56.26 7.52 19.74
C ASP A 118 55.95 8.86 20.43
N LEU A 119 54.68 9.11 20.79
CA LEU A 119 54.28 10.34 21.47
C LEU A 119 54.71 10.29 22.94
N THR A 120 55.40 11.33 23.38
CA THR A 120 55.68 11.54 24.79
C THR A 120 54.37 11.79 25.55
N PRO A 121 54.27 11.48 26.87
CA PRO A 121 53.03 11.63 27.63
C PRO A 121 52.43 13.05 27.57
N GLU A 122 53.28 14.06 27.42
CA GLU A 122 52.90 15.47 27.32
C GLU A 122 52.23 15.80 25.98
N GLU A 123 52.79 15.31 24.87
CA GLU A 123 52.22 15.52 23.52
C GLU A 123 50.89 14.78 23.35
N ALA A 124 50.76 13.59 23.92
CA ALA A 124 49.51 12.84 23.94
C ALA A 124 48.40 13.58 24.69
N TYR A 125 48.75 14.28 25.78
CA TYR A 125 47.79 15.07 26.56
C TYR A 125 47.28 16.27 25.76
N LEU A 126 48.18 17.02 25.12
CA LEU A 126 47.82 18.17 24.29
C LEU A 126 46.94 17.77 23.09
N GLN A 127 47.25 16.63 22.45
CA GLN A 127 46.45 16.13 21.35
C GLN A 127 45.06 15.66 21.80
N THR A 128 44.96 15.09 23.01
CA THR A 128 43.68 14.69 23.61
C THR A 128 42.84 15.91 23.96
N GLU A 129 43.44 16.96 24.52
CA GLU A 129 42.75 18.21 24.83
C GLU A 129 42.20 18.87 23.57
N PHE A 130 43.00 18.92 22.50
CA PHE A 130 42.55 19.40 21.20
C PHE A 130 41.39 18.55 20.63
N ALA A 131 41.50 17.22 20.69
CA ALA A 131 40.46 16.33 20.23
C ALA A 131 39.15 16.50 21.02
N LEU A 132 39.25 16.65 22.34
CA LEU A 132 38.12 16.92 23.22
C LEU A 132 37.47 18.26 22.91
N ALA A 133 38.26 19.31 22.63
CA ALA A 133 37.73 20.62 22.25
C ALA A 133 36.96 20.56 20.92
N VAL A 134 37.49 19.88 19.90
CA VAL A 134 36.80 19.68 18.62
C VAL A 134 35.52 18.86 18.80
N PHE A 135 35.56 17.84 19.65
CA PHE A 135 34.38 17.03 19.96
C PHE A 135 33.28 17.84 20.67
N ALA A 136 33.66 18.66 21.64
CA ALA A 136 32.73 19.54 22.35
C ALA A 136 32.10 20.57 21.40
N ASP A 137 32.87 21.17 20.50
CA ASP A 137 32.36 22.10 19.48
C ASP A 137 31.36 21.42 18.53
N ALA A 138 31.64 20.18 18.11
CA ALA A 138 30.72 19.40 17.29
C ALA A 138 29.39 19.10 18.01
N LEU A 139 29.43 18.77 19.31
CA LEU A 139 28.22 18.59 20.12
C LEU A 139 27.44 19.88 20.29
N ASN A 140 28.13 21.00 20.53
CA ASN A 140 27.47 22.28 20.70
C ASN A 140 26.72 22.70 19.41
N LYS A 141 27.37 22.53 18.25
CA LYS A 141 26.72 22.72 16.93
C LYS A 141 25.53 21.79 16.73
N GLY A 142 25.62 20.55 17.19
CA GLY A 142 24.51 19.60 17.19
C GLY A 142 23.32 20.07 18.02
N CYS A 143 23.58 20.54 19.25
CA CYS A 143 22.55 21.12 20.13
C CYS A 143 21.93 22.39 19.53
N ASP A 144 22.73 23.28 18.94
CA ASP A 144 22.23 24.48 18.27
C ASP A 144 21.32 24.12 17.08
N GLY A 145 21.69 23.10 16.29
CA GLY A 145 20.87 22.58 15.21
C GLY A 145 19.52 22.04 15.67
N ILE A 146 19.49 21.33 16.80
CA ILE A 146 18.24 20.82 17.41
C ILE A 146 17.37 21.98 17.90
N ARG A 147 17.97 22.97 18.57
CA ARG A 147 17.25 24.14 19.11
C ARG A 147 16.64 25.01 18.00
N LEU A 148 17.32 25.12 16.86
CA LEU A 148 16.80 25.77 15.66
C LEU A 148 15.62 25.00 15.05
N ALA A 149 15.68 23.66 15.06
CA ALA A 149 14.59 22.82 14.58
C ALA A 149 13.36 22.90 15.50
N GLU A 150 13.55 22.91 16.82
CA GLU A 150 12.48 23.11 17.80
C GLU A 150 11.82 24.49 17.65
N GLY A 151 12.61 25.56 17.56
CA GLY A 151 12.05 26.91 17.35
C GLY A 151 11.28 27.06 16.04
N SER A 152 11.74 26.39 14.97
CA SER A 152 11.03 26.38 13.68
C SER A 152 9.74 25.54 13.72
N ALA A 153 9.71 24.48 14.53
CA ALA A 153 8.51 23.69 14.77
C ALA A 153 7.48 24.47 15.58
N ASP A 154 7.89 25.18 16.63
CA ASP A 154 7.02 26.02 17.45
C ASP A 154 6.44 27.20 16.64
N ASP A 155 7.24 27.87 15.80
CA ASP A 155 6.74 28.92 14.89
C ASP A 155 5.74 28.34 13.87
N GLY A 156 6.01 27.15 13.33
CA GLY A 156 5.09 26.42 12.46
C GLY A 156 3.76 26.09 13.13
N VAL A 157 3.80 25.66 14.39
CA VAL A 157 2.61 25.36 15.22
C VAL A 157 1.83 26.65 15.52
N GLN A 158 2.50 27.73 15.94
CA GLN A 158 1.83 29.02 16.19
C GLN A 158 1.17 29.58 14.94
N LYS A 159 1.84 29.50 13.78
CA LYS A 159 1.30 29.96 12.50
C LYS A 159 0.09 29.13 12.05
N ALA A 160 0.09 27.82 12.33
CA ALA A 160 -1.05 26.94 12.09
C ALA A 160 -2.23 27.22 13.04
N LEU A 161 -1.97 27.58 14.29
CA LEU A 161 -3.02 27.96 15.25
C LEU A 161 -3.63 29.33 14.91
N ALA A 162 -2.81 30.30 14.52
CA ALA A 162 -3.26 31.62 14.09
C ALA A 162 -4.12 31.58 12.81
N SER A 163 -3.82 30.67 11.86
CA SER A 163 -4.61 30.52 10.63
C SER A 163 -6.00 29.92 10.87
N ILE A 164 -6.23 29.27 12.02
CA ILE A 164 -7.52 28.70 12.44
C ILE A 164 -8.24 29.64 13.44
N GLY A 165 -7.67 30.82 13.73
CA GLY A 165 -8.30 31.85 14.56
C GLY A 165 -8.08 31.69 16.07
N ILE A 166 -7.15 30.82 16.49
CA ILE A 166 -6.79 30.64 17.91
C ILE A 166 -5.48 31.41 18.17
N ILE A 167 -5.56 32.53 18.90
CA ILE A 167 -4.40 33.26 19.40
C ILE A 167 -4.14 32.78 20.83
N VAL A 168 -3.04 32.05 21.03
CA VAL A 168 -2.56 31.69 22.38
C VAL A 168 -1.56 32.74 22.82
N ASP A 169 -2.02 33.75 23.56
CA ASP A 169 -1.14 34.63 24.34
C ASP A 169 -1.04 34.09 25.78
N GLY A 170 0.13 34.22 26.38
CA GLY A 170 0.60 33.53 27.60
C GLY A 170 -0.15 33.83 28.90
N SER A 171 -1.39 34.28 28.84
CA SER A 171 -2.28 34.45 29.98
C SER A 171 -3.75 34.43 29.53
N GLY A 172 -4.33 33.23 29.50
CA GLY A 172 -5.78 33.04 29.42
C GLY A 172 -6.36 33.06 28.00
N ILE A 173 -7.20 32.07 27.72
CA ILE A 173 -8.03 32.00 26.52
C ILE A 173 -9.05 33.14 26.60
N VAL A 174 -8.90 34.18 25.79
CA VAL A 174 -9.94 35.20 25.62
C VAL A 174 -10.77 34.83 24.39
N GLU A 175 -11.97 34.33 24.66
CA GLU A 175 -13.03 34.11 23.67
C GLU A 175 -13.45 35.47 23.09
N ASN A 176 -13.24 35.65 21.78
CA ASN A 176 -13.59 36.89 21.09
C ASN A 176 -15.08 36.86 20.72
N ASP A 177 -15.93 37.37 21.61
CA ASP A 177 -17.27 37.84 21.24
C ASP A 177 -17.12 39.15 20.46
N LYS A 178 -17.21 39.06 19.14
CA LYS A 178 -17.83 40.10 18.31
C LYS A 178 -18.65 39.48 17.20
N THR A 179 -19.93 39.39 17.49
CA THR A 179 -21.01 39.52 16.51
C THR A 179 -21.01 40.93 15.89
N ILE A 180 -21.32 40.97 14.59
CA ILE A 180 -21.53 42.11 13.66
C ILE A 180 -20.27 42.66 12.97
#